data_AF-A0AA88X7R1-F1
#
_entry.id   AF-A0AA88X7R1-F1
#
_cell.length_a   1.000
_cell.length_b   1.000
_cell.length_c   1.000
_cell.angle_alpha   90.00
_cell.angle_beta   90.00
_cell.angle_gamma   90.00
#
_symmetry.space_group_name_H-M   'P 1'
#
loop_
_entity.id
_entity.type
_entity.pdbx_description
1 polymer ?
#
loop_
_entity_poly.entity_id
_entity_poly.type
_entity_poly.pdbx_seq_one_letter_code
_entity_poly.pdbx_strand_id
1 'polypeptide(L)'
;MALKEKTVERILQKLSGIAKDGVNLFKKNVSRGLELNPHNWPVKVIAANSMYRITQTILLDCQGSHKQTDEELFHKLSVMIADLLGACLTNLLHAMTMNIQPLFVASESADYKAGISLRGRHVGA
;
A
#
# COMPACT_ATOMS: atom_id res chain seq x y z
N MET A 1 12.35 -30.44 -20.97
CA MET A 1 12.42 -29.25 -20.08
C MET A 1 11.11 -29.12 -19.29
N ALA A 2 10.86 -29.95 -18.28
CA ALA A 2 9.57 -29.99 -17.54
C ALA A 2 9.72 -30.07 -16.01
N LEU A 3 10.95 -29.90 -15.48
CA LEU A 3 11.24 -30.08 -14.06
C LEU A 3 11.16 -28.77 -13.25
N LYS A 4 11.34 -27.61 -13.89
CA LYS A 4 11.46 -26.30 -13.21
C LYS A 4 10.10 -25.71 -12.84
N GLU A 5 9.12 -25.76 -13.74
CA GLU A 5 7.75 -25.23 -13.53
C GLU A 5 7.04 -25.89 -12.34
N LYS A 6 7.18 -27.22 -12.17
CA LYS A 6 6.62 -27.97 -11.04
C LYS A 6 7.18 -27.52 -9.68
N THR A 7 8.31 -26.81 -9.64
CA THR A 7 8.96 -26.41 -8.39
C THR A 7 8.45 -25.05 -7.92
N VAL A 8 8.34 -24.06 -8.82
CA VAL A 8 7.89 -22.70 -8.48
C VAL A 8 6.42 -22.68 -8.08
N GLU A 9 5.55 -23.32 -8.85
CA GLU A 9 4.12 -23.40 -8.54
C GLU A 9 3.91 -24.07 -7.16
N ARG A 10 4.63 -25.16 -6.89
CA ARG A 10 4.55 -25.86 -5.60
C ARG A 10 5.07 -25.02 -4.44
N ILE A 11 6.10 -24.20 -4.64
CA ILE A 11 6.59 -23.25 -3.64
C ILE A 11 5.53 -22.18 -3.38
N LEU A 12 4.94 -21.58 -4.43
CA LEU A 12 3.90 -20.57 -4.31
C LEU A 12 2.65 -21.12 -3.61
N GLN A 13 2.22 -22.35 -3.94
CA GLN A 13 1.12 -23.02 -3.26
C GLN A 13 1.41 -23.22 -1.77
N LYS A 14 2.63 -23.66 -1.42
CA LYS A 14 3.03 -23.84 -0.01
C LYS A 14 3.04 -22.52 0.76
N LEU A 15 3.62 -21.47 0.16
CA LEU A 15 3.63 -20.12 0.75
C LEU A 15 2.22 -19.57 0.93
N SER A 16 1.36 -19.75 -0.09
CA SER A 16 -0.05 -19.34 -0.05
C SER A 16 -0.81 -20.05 1.06
N GLY A 17 -0.61 -21.36 1.22
CA GLY A 17 -1.22 -22.14 2.30
C GLY A 17 -0.82 -21.65 3.69
N ILE A 18 0.49 -21.51 3.94
CA ILE A 18 1.01 -21.02 5.23
C ILE A 18 0.45 -19.63 5.56
N ALA A 19 0.43 -18.74 4.57
CA ALA A 19 -0.11 -17.39 4.72
C ALA A 19 -1.61 -17.39 5.03
N LYS A 20 -2.39 -18.22 4.32
CA LYS A 20 -3.83 -18.40 4.53
C LYS A 20 -4.13 -18.93 5.93
N ASP A 21 -3.38 -19.92 6.38
CA ASP A 21 -3.56 -20.53 7.70
C ASP A 21 -3.28 -19.51 8.81
N GLY A 22 -2.25 -18.68 8.66
CA GLY A 22 -1.96 -17.59 9.60
C GLY A 22 -3.09 -16.57 9.71
N VAL A 23 -3.68 -16.17 8.58
CA VAL A 23 -4.83 -15.25 8.56
C VAL A 23 -6.07 -15.90 9.15
N ASN A 24 -6.35 -17.16 8.82
CA ASN A 24 -7.51 -17.88 9.34
C ASN A 24 -7.41 -18.11 10.85
N LEU A 25 -6.22 -18.43 11.35
CA LEU A 25 -5.97 -18.56 12.78
C LEU A 25 -6.25 -17.23 13.49
N PHE A 26 -5.78 -16.11 12.94
CA PHE A 26 -6.09 -14.80 13.49
C PHE A 26 -7.60 -14.54 13.51
N LYS A 27 -8.29 -14.73 12.39
CA LYS A 27 -9.74 -14.50 12.28
C LYS A 27 -10.55 -15.32 13.28
N LYS A 28 -10.16 -16.58 13.52
CA LYS A 28 -10.82 -17.46 14.51
C LYS A 28 -10.68 -16.95 15.96
N ASN A 29 -9.63 -16.21 16.27
CA ASN A 29 -9.28 -15.81 17.63
C ASN A 29 -9.56 -14.32 17.91
N VAL A 30 -10.10 -13.59 16.95
CA VAL A 30 -10.27 -12.14 17.04
C VAL A 30 -11.74 -11.76 17.26
N SER A 31 -11.98 -10.70 18.02
CA SER A 31 -13.34 -10.17 18.19
C SER A 31 -13.88 -9.61 16.87
N ARG A 32 -15.20 -9.71 16.64
CA ARG A 32 -15.85 -9.31 15.38
C ARG A 32 -15.47 -7.89 14.92
N GLY A 33 -15.22 -6.96 15.85
CA GLY A 33 -14.85 -5.58 15.51
C GLY A 33 -13.45 -5.44 14.87
N LEU A 34 -12.48 -6.26 15.28
CA LEU A 34 -11.13 -6.23 14.72
C LEU A 34 -11.04 -6.99 13.39
N GLU A 35 -11.86 -8.02 13.21
CA GLU A 35 -11.93 -8.78 11.95
C GLU A 35 -12.41 -7.91 10.77
N LEU A 36 -13.37 -7.02 11.03
CA LEU A 36 -14.03 -6.20 10.01
C LEU A 36 -13.13 -5.14 9.39
N ASN A 37 -12.11 -4.66 10.11
CA ASN A 37 -11.20 -3.63 9.61
C ASN A 37 -9.74 -4.13 9.55
N PRO A 38 -9.24 -4.49 8.35
CA PRO A 38 -7.85 -4.90 8.13
C PRO A 38 -6.80 -3.89 8.59
N HIS A 39 -7.14 -2.59 8.71
CA HIS A 39 -6.24 -1.58 9.24
C HIS A 39 -5.86 -1.82 10.71
N ASN A 40 -6.75 -2.47 11.47
CA ASN A 40 -6.53 -2.73 12.89
C ASN A 40 -5.81 -4.07 13.13
N TRP A 41 -5.42 -4.79 12.07
CA TRP A 41 -4.76 -6.08 12.21
C TRP A 41 -3.30 -5.92 12.65
N PRO A 42 -2.76 -6.87 13.44
CA PRO A 42 -1.33 -6.90 13.72
C PRO A 42 -0.53 -6.98 12.41
N VAL A 43 0.61 -6.28 12.36
CA VAL A 43 1.48 -6.19 11.17
C VAL A 43 1.80 -7.57 10.57
N LYS A 44 2.03 -8.59 11.42
CA LYS A 44 2.30 -9.97 10.98
C LYS A 44 1.12 -10.59 10.22
N VAL A 45 -0.12 -10.27 10.61
CA VAL A 45 -1.34 -10.74 9.95
C VAL A 45 -1.56 -9.99 8.63
N ILE A 46 -1.27 -8.68 8.59
CA ILE A 46 -1.30 -7.89 7.36
C ILE A 46 -0.29 -8.44 6.35
N ALA A 47 0.92 -8.76 6.80
CA ALA A 47 1.96 -9.38 5.96
C ALA A 47 1.51 -10.75 5.44
N ALA A 48 0.95 -11.61 6.31
CA ALA A 48 0.41 -12.90 5.90
C ALA A 48 -0.74 -12.74 4.88
N ASN A 49 -1.67 -11.81 5.08
CA ASN A 49 -2.75 -11.54 4.15
C ASN A 49 -2.25 -11.04 2.79
N SER A 50 -1.23 -10.18 2.81
CA SER A 50 -0.58 -9.67 1.60
C SER A 50 0.11 -10.79 0.84
N MET A 51 0.90 -11.63 1.53
CA MET A 51 1.54 -12.81 0.96
C MET A 51 0.53 -13.78 0.36
N TYR A 52 -0.59 -14.03 1.05
CA TYR A 52 -1.66 -14.87 0.52
C TYR A 52 -2.22 -14.31 -0.79
N ARG A 53 -2.53 -13.00 -0.84
CA ARG A 53 -3.08 -12.36 -2.05
C ARG A 53 -2.08 -12.34 -3.22
N ILE A 54 -0.83 -12.02 -2.95
CA ILE A 54 0.23 -11.99 -3.97
C ILE A 54 0.42 -13.38 -4.56
N THR A 55 0.62 -14.40 -3.71
CA THR A 55 0.81 -15.78 -4.18
C THR A 55 -0.38 -16.33 -4.95
N GLN A 56 -1.61 -16.03 -4.53
CA GLN A 56 -2.82 -16.41 -5.29
C GLN A 56 -2.87 -15.74 -6.66
N THR A 57 -2.51 -14.45 -6.75
CA THR A 57 -2.51 -13.71 -8.03
C THR A 57 -1.48 -14.29 -9.00
N ILE A 58 -0.28 -14.60 -8.51
CA ILE A 58 0.78 -15.24 -9.29
C ILE A 58 0.34 -16.64 -9.76
N LEU A 59 -0.27 -17.44 -8.88
CA LEU A 59 -0.75 -18.78 -9.22
C LEU A 59 -1.83 -18.78 -10.31
N LEU A 60 -2.78 -17.83 -10.25
CA LEU A 60 -3.82 -17.68 -11.27
C LEU A 60 -3.23 -17.34 -12.64
N ASP A 61 -2.21 -16.47 -12.67
CA ASP A 61 -1.53 -16.08 -13.90
C ASP A 61 -0.68 -17.24 -14.49
N CYS A 62 -0.06 -18.05 -13.64
CA CYS A 62 0.63 -19.28 -14.06
C CYS A 62 -0.34 -20.31 -14.69
N GLN A 63 -1.58 -20.41 -14.21
CA GLN A 63 -2.59 -21.34 -14.76
C GLN A 63 -3.16 -20.88 -16.10
N GLY A 64 -3.23 -19.56 -16.33
CA GLY A 64 -3.77 -18.98 -17.57
C GLY A 64 -2.78 -18.90 -18.74
N SER A 65 -1.48 -19.11 -18.48
CA SER A 65 -0.42 -18.96 -19.47
C SER A 65 0.39 -20.24 -19.61
N HIS A 66 0.31 -20.89 -20.76
CA HIS A 66 0.84 -22.25 -20.97
C HIS A 66 2.39 -22.32 -20.99
N LYS A 67 3.15 -21.29 -20.62
CA LYS A 67 4.62 -21.23 -20.61
C LYS A 67 5.09 -19.86 -20.11
N GLN A 68 4.97 -19.56 -18.82
CA GLN A 68 5.64 -18.38 -18.26
C GLN A 68 7.03 -18.74 -17.76
N THR A 69 8.03 -17.99 -18.19
CA THR A 69 9.40 -18.12 -17.65
C THR A 69 9.50 -17.43 -16.29
N ASP A 70 10.49 -17.83 -15.47
CA ASP A 70 10.74 -17.19 -14.16
C ASP A 70 10.97 -15.67 -14.29
N GLU A 71 11.51 -15.22 -15.43
CA GLU A 71 11.78 -13.81 -15.74
C GLU A 71 10.49 -13.01 -16.00
N GLU A 72 9.55 -13.57 -16.75
CA GLU A 72 8.23 -12.96 -16.96
C GLU A 72 7.46 -12.84 -15.65
N LEU A 73 7.56 -13.86 -14.80
CA LEU A 73 6.94 -13.86 -13.47
C LEU A 73 7.52 -12.76 -12.58
N PHE A 74 8.84 -12.64 -12.55
CA PHE A 74 9.54 -11.61 -11.77
C PHE A 74 9.22 -10.21 -12.29
N HIS A 75 9.16 -10.03 -13.61
CA HIS A 75 8.79 -8.75 -14.22
C HIS A 75 7.36 -8.35 -13.81
N LYS A 76 6.40 -9.27 -13.91
CA LYS A 76 5.01 -9.02 -13.50
C LYS A 76 4.88 -8.71 -12.01
N LEU A 77 5.59 -9.43 -11.16
CA LEU A 77 5.65 -9.14 -9.73
C LEU A 77 6.18 -7.72 -9.48
N SER A 78 7.24 -7.34 -10.19
CA SER A 78 7.85 -6.01 -10.08
C SER A 78 6.89 -4.91 -10.52
N VAL A 79 6.17 -5.10 -11.62
CA VAL A 79 5.12 -4.16 -12.09
C VAL A 79 4.02 -4.01 -11.06
N MET A 80 3.51 -5.11 -10.51
CA MET A 80 2.42 -5.06 -9.52
C MET A 80 2.84 -4.33 -8.22
N ILE A 81 4.09 -4.53 -7.78
CA ILE A 81 4.64 -3.80 -6.63
C ILE A 81 4.79 -2.31 -6.98
N ALA A 82 5.30 -1.99 -8.18
CA ALA A 82 5.47 -0.62 -8.63
C ALA A 82 4.13 0.13 -8.74
N ASP A 83 3.10 -0.50 -9.29
CA ASP A 83 1.74 0.06 -9.39
C ASP A 83 1.15 0.35 -8.01
N LEU A 84 1.33 -0.59 -7.07
CA LEU A 84 0.86 -0.43 -5.69
C LEU A 84 1.59 0.75 -4.99
N LEU A 85 2.91 0.83 -5.16
CA LEU A 85 3.72 1.94 -4.63
C LEU A 85 3.32 3.27 -5.28
N GLY A 86 3.14 3.31 -6.59
CA GLY A 86 2.73 4.51 -7.33
C GLY A 86 1.36 5.03 -6.88
N ALA A 87 0.38 4.14 -6.71
CA ALA A 87 -0.94 4.50 -6.18
C ALA A 87 -0.84 5.02 -4.74
N CYS A 88 -0.07 4.36 -3.87
CA CYS A 88 0.13 4.80 -2.49
C CYS A 88 0.81 6.17 -2.41
N LEU A 89 1.86 6.40 -3.20
CA LEU A 89 2.58 7.68 -3.24
C LEU A 89 1.70 8.81 -3.77
N THR A 90 0.91 8.56 -4.82
CA THR A 90 -0.03 9.55 -5.37
C THR A 90 -1.09 9.93 -4.34
N ASN A 91 -1.67 8.93 -3.65
CA ASN A 91 -2.66 9.16 -2.60
C ASN A 91 -2.06 9.87 -1.38
N LEU A 92 -0.82 9.54 -1.01
CA LEU A 92 -0.11 10.18 0.10
C LEU A 92 0.22 11.63 -0.22
N LEU A 93 0.71 11.90 -1.44
CA LEU A 93 0.99 13.26 -1.91
C LEU A 93 -0.29 14.10 -1.94
N HIS A 94 -1.40 13.53 -2.41
CA HIS A 94 -2.70 14.18 -2.37
C HIS A 94 -3.13 14.53 -0.93
N ALA A 95 -3.05 13.56 -0.01
CA ALA A 95 -3.35 13.80 1.40
C ALA A 95 -2.45 14.88 2.03
N MET A 96 -1.16 14.90 1.72
CA MET A 96 -0.24 15.94 2.18
C MET A 96 -0.62 17.32 1.60
N THR A 97 -0.93 17.39 0.30
CA THR A 97 -1.30 18.65 -0.38
C THR A 97 -2.58 19.25 0.21
N MET A 98 -3.60 18.42 0.48
CA MET A 98 -4.85 18.86 1.10
C MET A 98 -4.66 19.39 2.53
N ASN A 99 -3.65 18.91 3.27
CA ASN A 99 -3.36 19.40 4.63
C ASN A 99 -2.47 20.65 4.65
N ILE A 100 -1.71 20.93 3.58
CA ILE A 100 -0.81 22.10 3.51
C ILE A 100 -1.53 23.33 2.94
N GLN A 101 -2.51 23.17 2.05
CA GLN A 101 -3.26 24.30 1.47
C GLN A 101 -3.89 25.25 2.51
N PRO A 102 -4.57 24.76 3.57
CA PRO A 102 -5.13 25.65 4.60
C PRO A 102 -4.05 26.41 5.38
N LEU A 103 -2.90 25.79 5.61
CA LEU A 103 -1.79 26.37 6.38
C LEU A 103 -1.05 27.46 5.59
N PHE A 104 -0.83 27.23 4.29
CA PHE A 104 -0.17 28.19 3.40
C PHE A 104 -1.01 29.47 3.19
N VAL A 105 -2.32 29.32 2.98
CA VAL A 105 -3.25 30.46 2.87
C VAL A 105 -3.33 31.24 4.19
N ALA A 106 -3.28 30.53 5.33
CA ALA A 106 -3.28 31.17 6.65
C ALA A 106 -1.99 31.97 6.91
N SER A 107 -0.81 31.44 6.56
CA SER A 107 0.46 32.17 6.72
C SER A 107 0.53 33.42 5.86
N GLU A 108 0.10 33.34 4.60
CA GLU A 108 0.10 34.49 3.68
C GLU A 108 -0.84 35.61 4.18
N SER A 109 -2.00 35.23 4.73
CA SER A 109 -2.96 36.17 5.32
C SER A 109 -2.44 36.86 6.59
N ALA A 110 -1.62 36.17 7.39
CA ALA A 110 -1.06 36.71 8.63
C ALA A 110 0.07 37.71 8.33
N ASP A 111 0.94 37.37 7.39
CA ASP A 111 2.05 38.23 6.96
C ASP A 111 1.54 39.50 6.26
N TYR A 112 0.51 39.38 5.42
CA TYR A 112 -0.15 40.53 4.81
C TYR A 112 -0.76 41.49 5.86
N LYS A 113 -1.46 40.96 6.87
CA LYS A 113 -2.02 41.77 7.96
C LYS A 113 -0.94 42.44 8.81
N ALA A 114 0.17 41.75 9.09
CA ALA A 114 1.31 42.32 9.80
C ALA A 114 1.97 43.46 9.01
N GLY A 115 2.13 43.31 7.70
CA GLY A 115 2.68 44.34 6.82
C GLY A 115 1.83 45.62 6.79
N ILE A 116 0.50 45.50 6.77
CA ILE A 116 -0.41 46.66 6.83
C ILE A 116 -0.31 47.40 8.18
N SER A 117 -0.21 46.66 9.29
CA SER A 117 -0.13 47.25 10.64
C SER A 117 1.17 48.03 10.88
N LEU A 118 2.28 47.58 10.28
CA LEU A 118 3.57 48.29 10.36
C LEU A 118 3.58 49.56 9.50
N ARG A 119 2.93 49.53 8.34
CA ARG A 119 2.85 50.72 7.46
C ARG A 119 1.95 51.82 8.03
N GLY A 120 0.86 51.46 8.71
CA GLY A 120 -0.02 52.42 9.39
C GLY A 120 0.64 53.16 10.57
N ARG A 121 1.66 52.55 11.21
CA ARG A 121 2.43 53.19 12.30
C ARG A 121 3.47 54.20 11.83
N HIS A 122 3.91 54.14 10.57
CA HIS A 122 4.91 55.06 10.03
C HIS A 122 4.35 56.34 9.42
N VAL A 123 3.04 56.38 9.15
CA VAL A 123 2.36 57.53 8.49
C VAL A 123 1.62 58.42 9.51
N GLY A 124 1.66 58.07 10.79
CA GLY A 124 0.96 58.79 11.88
C GLY A 124 1.86 59.42 12.94
N ALA A 125 3.09 59.81 12.59
CA ALA A 125 4.02 60.53 13.46
C ALA A 125 4.39 61.89 12.86
#